data_AF-A0A3M1NCS4-F1
#
_entry.id   AF-A0A3M1NCS4-F1
#
_cell.length_a   1.000
_cell.length_b   1.000
_cell.length_c   1.000
_cell.angle_alpha   90.00
_cell.angle_beta   90.00
_cell.angle_gamma   90.00
#
_symmetry.space_group_name_H-M   'P 1'
#
loop_
_entity.id
_entity.type
_entity.pdbx_description
1 polymer ?
#
loop_
_entity_poly.entity_id
_entity_poly.type
_entity_poly.pdbx_seq_one_letter_code
_entity_poly.pdbx_strand_id
1 'polypeptide(L)'
;AEKKQARLDVMPGLVFKVQIGAFRLFDMRKYAQDNPFFEAEALGDINRYTVGRFRSLELAEAFQKDLKRLGIRDAWVVPFKDGVRITMKEAKQILAKGTSQ
;
A
#
# COMPACT_ATOMS: atom_id res chain seq x y z
N ALA A 1 -10.19 -15.93 15.84
CA ALA A 1 -9.86 -16.06 14.41
C ALA A 1 -8.80 -15.01 14.07
N GLU A 2 -7.56 -15.23 14.50
CA GLU A 2 -6.48 -15.81 13.69
C GLU A 2 -6.01 -14.90 12.54
N LYS A 3 -5.24 -13.88 12.93
CA LYS A 3 -4.31 -13.12 12.08
C LYS A 3 -3.15 -14.04 11.62
N LYS A 4 -3.41 -15.01 10.74
CA LYS A 4 -2.39 -16.00 10.32
C LYS A 4 -1.94 -15.93 8.86
N GLN A 5 -2.35 -14.92 8.09
CA GLN A 5 -1.97 -14.78 6.67
C GLN A 5 -1.03 -13.60 6.35
N ALA A 6 -0.26 -13.07 7.32
CA ALA A 6 0.49 -11.82 7.11
C ALA A 6 2.02 -11.93 7.09
N ARG A 7 2.62 -13.12 7.17
CA ARG A 7 4.09 -13.24 7.35
C ARG A 7 4.89 -13.82 6.18
N LEU A 8 4.27 -14.35 5.13
CA LEU A 8 5.03 -14.97 4.03
C LEU A 8 5.33 -14.02 2.84
N ASP A 9 4.60 -12.92 2.68
CA ASP A 9 4.73 -12.01 1.51
C ASP A 9 5.16 -10.57 1.86
N VAL A 10 5.85 -10.39 2.98
CA VAL A 10 6.37 -9.08 3.37
C VAL A 10 7.63 -8.78 2.58
N MET A 11 7.54 -7.86 1.62
CA MET A 11 8.72 -7.31 0.95
C MET A 11 9.55 -6.50 1.96
N PRO A 12 10.77 -6.93 2.32
CA PRO A 12 11.61 -6.24 3.29
C PRO A 12 12.07 -4.89 2.74
N GLY A 13 12.34 -3.92 3.60
CA GLY A 13 12.74 -2.57 3.24
C GLY A 13 11.57 -1.60 3.05
N LEU A 14 11.86 -0.44 2.47
CA LEU A 14 10.85 0.57 2.17
C LEU A 14 10.09 0.19 0.89
N VAL A 15 8.76 0.20 0.97
CA VAL A 15 7.84 -0.12 -0.12
C VAL A 15 6.71 0.90 -0.12
N PHE A 16 6.38 1.43 -1.29
CA PHE A 16 5.24 2.30 -1.50
C PHE A 16 4.12 1.51 -2.16
N LYS A 17 2.90 1.66 -1.67
CA LYS A 17 1.68 1.13 -2.30
C LYS A 17 0.72 2.29 -2.57
N VAL A 18 -0.28 2.11 -3.41
CA VAL A 18 -1.30 3.14 -3.64
C VAL A 18 -2.63 2.68 -3.08
N GLN A 19 -3.13 3.40 -2.08
CA GLN A 19 -4.47 3.17 -1.54
C GLN A 19 -5.50 3.74 -2.51
N ILE A 20 -6.49 2.94 -2.91
CA ILE A 20 -7.52 3.32 -3.89
C ILE A 20 -8.89 3.53 -3.26
N GLY A 21 -9.05 3.15 -1.99
CA GLY A 21 -10.31 3.33 -1.30
C GLY A 21 -10.32 2.67 0.08
N ALA A 22 -11.34 3.04 0.84
CA ALA A 22 -11.68 2.42 2.11
C ALA A 22 -13.21 2.36 2.18
N PHE A 23 -13.78 1.17 2.14
CA PHE A 23 -15.23 0.99 2.00
C PHE A 23 -15.77 0.14 3.15
N ARG A 24 -16.96 0.50 3.65
CA ARG A 24 -17.68 -0.28 4.67
C ARG A 24 -18.53 -1.39 4.07
N LEU A 25 -19.19 -1.11 2.94
CA LEU A 25 -20.21 -1.98 2.34
C LEU A 25 -19.70 -2.80 1.15
N PHE A 26 -18.51 -2.49 0.63
CA PHE A 26 -17.90 -3.21 -0.48
C PHE A 26 -16.80 -4.12 0.04
N ASP A 27 -16.97 -5.43 -0.21
CA ASP A 27 -16.00 -6.45 0.15
C ASP A 27 -15.37 -7.07 -1.11
N MET A 28 -14.15 -6.62 -1.42
CA MET A 28 -13.30 -7.14 -2.48
C MET A 28 -12.19 -8.07 -1.97
N ARG A 29 -12.23 -8.51 -0.71
CA ARG A 29 -11.14 -9.30 -0.10
C ARG A 29 -10.82 -10.58 -0.86
N LYS A 30 -11.83 -11.22 -1.46
CA LYS A 30 -11.65 -12.42 -2.30
C LYS A 30 -10.69 -12.20 -3.48
N TYR A 31 -10.59 -10.98 -4.01
CA TYR A 31 -9.69 -10.67 -5.12
C TYR A 31 -8.25 -10.40 -4.66
N ALA A 32 -8.02 -10.25 -3.36
CA ALA A 32 -6.70 -10.03 -2.78
C ALA A 32 -5.99 -11.33 -2.36
N GLN A 33 -6.71 -12.46 -2.28
CA GLN A 33 -6.15 -13.71 -1.76
C GLN A 33 -5.03 -14.27 -2.63
N ASP A 34 -5.16 -14.16 -3.96
CA ASP A 34 -4.20 -14.70 -4.93
C ASP A 34 -3.49 -13.61 -5.75
N ASN A 35 -3.58 -12.33 -5.33
CA ASN A 35 -3.04 -11.21 -6.08
C ASN A 35 -1.90 -10.52 -5.31
N PRO A 36 -0.63 -10.67 -5.72
CA PRO A 36 0.51 -10.06 -5.04
C PRO A 36 0.55 -8.53 -5.15
N PHE A 37 -0.25 -7.94 -6.05
CA PHE A 37 -0.34 -6.50 -6.27
C PHE A 37 -1.64 -5.88 -5.79
N PHE A 38 -2.58 -6.66 -5.25
CA PHE A 38 -3.83 -6.14 -4.68
C PHE A 38 -4.00 -6.66 -3.26
N GLU A 39 -3.98 -5.75 -2.29
CA GLU A 39 -4.10 -6.08 -0.89
C GLU A 39 -5.38 -5.46 -0.31
N ALA A 40 -6.05 -6.24 0.54
CA ALA A 40 -7.20 -5.83 1.29
C ALA A 40 -6.94 -6.01 2.79
N GLU A 41 -7.18 -4.96 3.57
CA GLU A 41 -6.97 -4.95 5.01
C GLU A 41 -8.26 -4.56 5.72
N ALA A 42 -8.73 -5.42 6.63
CA ALA A 42 -9.89 -5.14 7.47
C ALA A 42 -9.46 -4.33 8.69
N LEU A 43 -10.06 -3.14 8.84
CA LEU A 43 -9.82 -2.21 9.94
C LEU A 43 -11.16 -1.91 10.64
N GLY A 44 -11.57 -2.79 11.54
CA GLY A 44 -12.92 -2.76 12.13
C GLY A 44 -13.97 -2.97 11.04
N ASP A 45 -14.89 -2.02 10.91
CA ASP A 45 -15.98 -2.07 9.92
C ASP A 45 -15.59 -1.53 8.53
N ILE A 46 -14.32 -1.17 8.32
CA ILE A 46 -13.82 -0.59 7.07
C ILE A 46 -12.82 -1.55 6.44
N ASN A 47 -13.00 -1.84 5.15
CA ASN A 47 -12.01 -2.53 4.34
C ASN A 47 -11.19 -1.52 3.54
N ARG A 48 -9.89 -1.48 3.77
CA ARG A 48 -8.92 -0.69 3.01
C ARG A 48 -8.37 -1.51 1.85
N TYR A 49 -8.24 -0.88 0.68
CA TYR A 49 -7.70 -1.51 -0.52
C TYR A 49 -6.48 -0.76 -1.03
N THR A 50 -5.38 -1.48 -1.25
CA THR A 50 -4.14 -0.94 -1.82
C THR A 50 -3.70 -1.74 -3.04
N VAL A 51 -3.19 -1.04 -4.05
CA VAL A 51 -2.71 -1.60 -5.31
C VAL A 51 -1.23 -1.24 -5.52
N GLY A 52 -0.49 -2.20 -6.07
CA GLY A 52 0.90 -2.05 -6.47
C GLY A 52 1.88 -2.08 -5.30
N ARG A 53 3.14 -2.38 -5.63
CA ARG A 53 4.28 -2.39 -4.71
C ARG A 53 5.46 -1.78 -5.42
N PHE A 54 5.95 -0.64 -4.95
CA PHE A 54 6.98 0.14 -5.61
C PHE A 54 8.14 0.40 -4.65
N ARG A 55 9.38 0.30 -5.15
CA ARG A 55 10.58 0.71 -4.41
C ARG A 55 10.88 2.20 -4.57
N SER A 56 10.41 2.80 -5.67
CA SER A 56 10.54 4.23 -5.95
C SER A 56 9.25 4.96 -5.57
N LEU A 57 9.41 6.08 -4.84
CA LEU A 57 8.31 7.00 -4.55
C LEU A 57 7.77 7.62 -5.85
N GLU A 58 8.65 7.99 -6.77
CA GLU A 58 8.27 8.63 -8.04
C GLU A 58 7.40 7.72 -8.91
N LEU A 59 7.73 6.43 -8.99
CA LEU A 59 6.91 5.44 -9.69
C LEU A 59 5.54 5.26 -9.02
N ALA A 60 5.49 5.26 -7.68
CA ALA A 60 4.23 5.17 -6.96
C ALA A 60 3.35 6.41 -7.18
N GLU A 61 3.94 7.60 -7.23
CA GLU A 61 3.23 8.86 -7.54
C GLU A 61 2.76 8.91 -9.00
N ALA A 62 3.56 8.42 -9.95
CA ALA A 62 3.14 8.29 -11.34
C ALA A 62 1.92 7.36 -11.46
N PHE A 63 1.99 6.18 -10.85
CA PHE A 63 0.87 5.24 -10.82
C PHE A 63 -0.37 5.83 -10.14
N GLN A 64 -0.20 6.53 -9.02
CA GLN A 64 -1.30 7.25 -8.36
C GLN A 64 -1.96 8.27 -9.29
N LYS A 65 -1.18 9.04 -10.06
CA LYS A 65 -1.72 9.99 -11.05
C LYS A 65 -2.52 9.28 -12.14
N ASP A 66 -2.04 8.14 -12.62
CA ASP A 66 -2.75 7.34 -13.62
C ASP A 66 -4.10 6.84 -13.07
N LEU A 67 -4.13 6.30 -11.85
CA LEU A 67 -5.37 5.88 -11.20
C LEU A 67 -6.37 7.03 -11.02
N LYS A 68 -5.89 8.23 -10.71
CA LYS A 68 -6.74 9.43 -10.65
C LYS A 68 -7.32 9.79 -12.01
N ARG A 69 -6.54 9.69 -13.09
CA ARG A 69 -7.04 9.91 -14.48
C ARG A 69 -8.09 8.88 -14.88
N LEU A 70 -7.99 7.66 -14.36
CA LEU A 70 -9.00 6.59 -14.55
C LEU A 70 -10.28 6.80 -13.72
N GLY A 71 -10.32 7.80 -12.83
CA GLY A 71 -11.51 8.14 -12.03
C GLY A 71 -11.41 7.76 -10.55
N ILE A 72 -10.32 7.13 -10.11
CA ILE A 72 -10.06 6.83 -8.69
C ILE A 72 -9.48 8.08 -8.02
N ARG A 73 -10.35 9.07 -7.78
CA ARG A 73 -9.96 10.42 -7.34
C ARG A 73 -9.26 10.45 -6.00
N ASP A 74 -9.68 9.59 -5.08
CA ASP A 74 -9.13 9.48 -3.74
C ASP A 74 -7.97 8.49 -3.67
N ALA A 75 -7.22 8.30 -4.76
CA ALA A 75 -5.99 7.50 -4.71
C ALA A 75 -4.85 8.27 -4.01
N TRP A 76 -4.15 7.64 -3.08
CA TRP A 76 -2.94 8.22 -2.46
C TRP A 76 -1.86 7.18 -2.18
N VAL A 77 -0.61 7.64 -2.20
CA VAL A 77 0.57 6.81 -1.91
C VAL A 77 0.70 6.58 -0.41
N VAL A 78 0.94 5.34 -0.01
CA VAL A 78 1.14 4.91 1.37
C VAL A 78 2.48 4.16 1.51
N PRO A 79 3.39 4.59 2.40
CA PRO A 79 4.65 3.92 2.61
C PRO A 79 4.54 2.83 3.68
N PHE A 80 5.29 1.76 3.47
CA PHE A 80 5.46 0.63 4.37
C PHE A 80 6.96 0.35 4.55
N LYS A 81 7.39 0.12 5.78
CA LYS A 81 8.72 -0.38 6.11
C LYS A 81 8.57 -1.77 6.72
N ASP A 82 9.17 -2.77 6.07
CA ASP A 82 9.13 -4.17 6.54
C ASP A 82 7.70 -4.65 6.85
N GLY A 83 6.76 -4.28 5.98
CA GLY A 83 5.34 -4.65 6.10
C GLY A 83 4.52 -3.79 7.07
N VAL A 84 5.15 -2.87 7.81
CA VAL A 84 4.47 -1.96 8.73
C VAL A 84 4.25 -0.61 8.06
N ARG A 85 3.02 -0.10 8.09
CA ARG A 85 2.70 1.23 7.55
C ARG A 85 3.43 2.31 8.36
N ILE A 86 4.08 3.23 7.67
CA ILE A 86 4.75 4.39 8.27
C ILE A 86 4.17 5.69 7.68
N THR A 87 4.62 6.83 8.19
CA THR A 87 4.27 8.14 7.63
C THR A 87 5.14 8.49 6.42
N MET A 88 4.65 9.36 5.55
CA MET A 88 5.44 9.90 4.44
C MET A 88 6.69 10.65 4.93
N LYS A 89 6.64 11.26 6.12
CA LYS A 89 7.79 11.94 6.74
C LYS A 89 8.89 10.94 7.07
N GLU A 90 8.55 9.83 7.74
CA GLU A 90 9.49 8.76 8.07
C GLU A 90 10.06 8.12 6.79
N ALA A 91 9.22 7.87 5.79
CA ALA A 91 9.66 7.32 4.50
C ALA A 91 10.72 8.20 3.83
N LYS A 92 10.51 9.53 3.80
CA LYS A 92 11.48 10.50 3.26
C LYS A 92 12.79 10.51 4.04
N GLN A 93 12.73 10.38 5.37
CA GLN A 93 13.94 10.26 6.21
C GLN A 93 14.73 8.98 5.91
N ILE A 94 14.05 7.86 5.67
CA ILE A 94 14.70 6.59 5.29
C ILE A 94 15.36 6.72 3.92
N LEU A 95 14.68 7.31 2.94
CA LEU A 95 15.26 7.57 1.61
C LEU A 95 16.51 8.46 1.71
N ALA A 96 16.46 9.53 2.51
CA ALA A 96 17.60 10.43 2.69
C ALA A 96 18.80 9.72 3.35
N LYS A 97 18.56 8.84 4.33
CA LYS A 97 19.62 8.09 5.02
C LYS A 97 20.24 6.99 4.14
N GLY A 98 19.48 6.39 3.22
CA GLY A 98 19.96 5.36 2.31
C GLY A 98 20.89 5.88 1.20
N THR A 99 20.85 7.18 0.92
CA THR A 99 21.71 7.84 -0.08
C THR A 99 23.04 8.33 0.52
N SER A 100 23.30 8.08 1.81
CA SER A 100 24.51 8.52 2.53
C SER A 100 25.45 7.37 2.93
N GLN A 101 25.47 6.27 2.17
CA GLN A 101 26.52 5.25 2.25
C GLN A 101 27.18 5.04 0.90
#